data_AF-A0A940ZKG3-F1
#
_entry.id   AF-A0A940ZKG3-F1
#
_cell.length_a   1.000
_cell.length_b   1.000
_cell.length_c   1.000
_cell.angle_alpha   90.00
_cell.angle_beta   90.00
_cell.angle_gamma   90.00
#
_symmetry.space_group_name_H-M   'P 1'
#
loop_
_entity.id
_entity.type
_entity.pdbx_description
1 polymer ?
#
loop_
_entity_poly.entity_id
_entity_poly.type
_entity_poly.pdbx_seq_one_letter_code
_entity_poly.pdbx_strand_id
1 'polypeptide(L)'
;MKWITRSHVHVDRVACPWLISRFIDSEAEFLFVPKTQVLERAAIEGAIAFDTPGAELHHEGDLCTFDVIIRKFGLTDSALLRLANAWCRLDVLKNAS
;
A
#
# COMPACT_ATOMS: atom_id res chain seq x y z
N MET A 1 -0.21 -10.70 -10.01
CA MET A 1 -0.13 -11.17 -8.60
C MET A 1 -1.34 -10.67 -7.82
N LYS A 2 -1.75 -11.36 -6.75
CA LYS A 2 -2.84 -10.88 -5.87
C LYS A 2 -2.29 -9.98 -4.76
N TRP A 3 -2.98 -8.88 -4.51
CA TRP A 3 -2.67 -7.89 -3.48
C TRP A 3 -3.90 -7.69 -2.63
N ILE A 4 -3.73 -7.55 -1.32
CA ILE A 4 -4.87 -7.46 -0.39
C ILE A 4 -4.67 -6.35 0.62
N THR A 5 -5.75 -5.61 0.87
CA THR A 5 -5.79 -4.58 1.92
C THR A 5 -7.17 -4.51 2.56
N ARG A 6 -7.29 -3.69 3.59
CA ARG A 6 -8.54 -3.46 4.30
C ARG A 6 -9.55 -2.70 3.43
N SER A 7 -10.83 -3.02 3.56
CA SER A 7 -11.93 -2.36 2.86
C SER A 7 -12.18 -0.95 3.39
N HIS A 8 -13.01 -0.18 2.69
CA HIS A 8 -13.30 1.26 2.85
C HIS A 8 -12.32 2.18 2.14
N VAL A 9 -12.86 3.23 1.49
CA VAL A 9 -12.08 4.19 0.70
C VAL A 9 -11.23 5.05 1.64
N HIS A 10 -9.92 4.95 1.46
CA HIS A 10 -8.91 5.86 1.99
C HIS A 10 -7.91 6.17 0.88
N VAL A 11 -7.21 7.29 1.00
CA VAL A 11 -6.26 7.78 -0.01
C VAL A 11 -5.22 6.71 -0.36
N ASP A 12 -4.65 6.04 0.64
CA ASP A 12 -3.61 5.02 0.46
C ASP A 12 -4.11 3.76 -0.24
N ARG A 13 -5.43 3.51 -0.15
CA ARG A 13 -6.11 2.36 -0.77
C ARG A 13 -6.54 2.63 -2.21
N VAL A 14 -6.20 3.81 -2.73
CA VAL A 14 -6.26 4.15 -4.16
C VAL A 14 -4.86 4.40 -4.70
N ALA A 15 -4.03 5.14 -3.95
CA ALA A 15 -2.66 5.46 -4.35
C ALA A 15 -1.76 4.21 -4.44
N CYS A 16 -1.80 3.31 -3.45
CA CYS A 16 -0.98 2.09 -3.49
C CYS A 16 -1.39 1.14 -4.62
N PRO A 17 -2.68 0.84 -4.86
CA PRO A 17 -3.08 0.06 -6.03
C PRO A 17 -2.67 0.70 -7.36
N TRP A 18 -2.74 2.02 -7.49
CA TRP A 18 -2.24 2.72 -8.69
C TRP A 18 -0.73 2.55 -8.86
N LEU A 19 0.07 2.73 -7.80
CA LEU A 19 1.51 2.53 -7.81
C LEU A 19 1.88 1.11 -8.24
N ILE A 20 1.23 0.12 -7.61
CA ILE A 20 1.46 -1.29 -7.88
C ILE A 20 1.12 -1.61 -9.33
N SER A 21 -0.08 -1.25 -9.79
CA SER A 21 -0.53 -1.53 -11.15
C SER A 21 0.28 -0.82 -12.23
N ARG A 22 0.88 0.33 -11.91
CA ARG A 22 1.62 1.13 -12.89
C ARG A 22 3.11 0.80 -12.98
N PHE A 23 3.74 0.44 -11.86
CA PHE A 23 5.20 0.33 -11.77
C PHE A 23 5.71 -1.05 -11.33
N ILE A 24 4.86 -1.89 -10.75
CA ILE A 24 5.28 -3.19 -10.19
C ILE A 24 4.68 -4.34 -11.00
N ASP A 25 3.36 -4.33 -11.18
CA ASP A 25 2.63 -5.44 -11.79
C ASP A 25 1.36 -4.93 -12.47
N SER A 26 1.38 -4.83 -13.80
CA SER A 26 0.25 -4.36 -14.60
C SER A 26 -0.96 -5.31 -14.60
N GLU A 27 -0.77 -6.56 -14.17
CA GLU A 27 -1.83 -7.57 -14.06
C GLU A 27 -2.19 -7.82 -12.57
N ALA A 28 -1.92 -6.85 -11.70
CA ALA A 28 -2.25 -6.93 -10.28
C ALA A 28 -3.76 -7.03 -10.04
N GLU A 29 -4.16 -8.03 -9.26
CA GLU A 29 -5.52 -8.19 -8.76
C GLU A 29 -5.61 -7.70 -7.31
N PHE A 30 -6.61 -6.86 -6.99
CA PHE A 30 -6.75 -6.27 -5.66
C PHE A 30 -7.97 -6.81 -4.93
N LEU A 31 -7.73 -7.34 -3.73
CA LEU A 31 -8.75 -7.81 -2.79
C LEU A 31 -8.92 -6.78 -1.67
N PHE A 32 -10.16 -6.39 -1.41
CA PHE A 32 -10.52 -5.48 -0.32
C PHE A 32 -11.40 -6.22 0.68
N VAL A 33 -10.90 -6.46 1.89
CA VAL A 33 -11.59 -7.27 2.92
C VAL A 33 -11.68 -6.52 4.25
N PRO A 34 -12.57 -6.87 5.18
CA PRO A 34 -12.59 -6.26 6.50
C PRO A 34 -11.21 -6.28 7.17
N LYS A 35 -10.86 -5.21 7.94
CA LYS A 35 -9.54 -5.05 8.58
C LYS A 35 -9.09 -6.31 9.36
N THR A 36 -10.02 -6.97 10.03
CA THR A 36 -9.77 -8.17 10.85
C THR A 36 -9.43 -9.41 10.01
N GLN A 37 -9.72 -9.39 8.71
CA GLN A 37 -9.58 -10.55 7.81
C GLN A 37 -8.39 -10.42 6.86
N VAL A 38 -7.69 -9.28 6.81
CA VAL A 38 -6.67 -9.01 5.78
C VAL A 38 -5.56 -10.07 5.80
N LEU A 39 -4.97 -10.37 6.96
CA LEU A 39 -3.86 -11.32 7.06
C LEU A 39 -4.31 -12.77 6.83
N GLU A 40 -5.46 -13.15 7.37
CA GLU A 40 -6.03 -14.50 7.17
C GLU A 40 -6.31 -14.75 5.69
N ARG A 41 -6.98 -13.80 5.03
CA ARG A 41 -7.31 -13.89 3.61
C ARG A 41 -6.06 -13.78 2.73
N ALA A 42 -5.06 -13.00 3.14
CA ALA A 42 -3.76 -12.96 2.45
C ALA A 42 -3.12 -14.35 2.38
N ALA A 43 -3.10 -15.08 3.50
CA ALA A 43 -2.55 -16.42 3.56
C ALA A 43 -3.34 -17.43 2.70
N ILE A 44 -4.68 -17.38 2.75
CA ILE A 44 -5.56 -18.27 1.97
C ILE A 44 -5.43 -18.03 0.46
N GLU A 45 -5.40 -16.77 0.06
CA GLU A 45 -5.42 -16.36 -1.35
C GLU A 45 -4.03 -16.33 -1.99
N GLY A 46 -2.97 -16.50 -1.19
CA GLY A 46 -1.59 -16.27 -1.62
C GLY A 46 -1.34 -14.81 -2.03
N ALA A 47 -2.00 -13.86 -1.37
CA ALA A 47 -1.97 -12.45 -1.70
C ALA A 47 -0.97 -11.67 -0.84
N ILE A 48 -0.35 -10.63 -1.42
CA ILE A 48 0.56 -9.74 -0.72
C ILE A 48 -0.26 -8.69 0.03
N ALA A 49 -0.21 -8.72 1.37
CA ALA A 49 -0.89 -7.74 2.20
C ALA A 49 -0.13 -6.39 2.23
N PHE A 50 -0.88 -5.28 2.20
CA PHE A 50 -0.35 -3.93 2.36
C PHE A 50 -1.31 -3.00 3.12
N ASP A 51 -0.81 -1.89 3.68
CA ASP A 51 -1.58 -0.91 4.49
C ASP A 51 -2.39 -1.57 5.63
N THR A 52 -1.80 -2.55 6.32
CA THR A 52 -2.43 -3.17 7.49
C THR A 52 -1.38 -3.55 8.54
N PRO A 53 -1.71 -3.46 9.84
CA PRO A 53 -0.83 -3.97 10.89
C PRO A 53 -0.46 -5.43 10.64
N GLY A 54 0.83 -5.73 10.72
CA GLY A 54 1.38 -7.08 10.48
C GLY A 54 1.63 -7.43 9.00
N ALA A 55 1.28 -6.55 8.05
CA ALA A 55 1.75 -6.70 6.68
C ALA A 55 3.22 -6.32 6.56
N GLU A 56 3.92 -6.98 5.65
CA GLU A 56 5.30 -6.63 5.30
C GLU A 56 5.38 -5.24 4.63
N LEU A 57 4.30 -4.84 3.93
CA LEU A 57 4.15 -3.54 3.30
C LEU A 57 3.25 -2.65 4.18
N HIS A 58 3.81 -2.22 5.30
CA HIS A 58 3.15 -1.34 6.25
C HIS A 58 4.04 -0.14 6.57
N HIS A 59 3.46 0.89 7.18
CA HIS A 59 4.20 2.08 7.58
C HIS A 59 5.37 1.74 8.51
N GLU A 60 6.52 2.36 8.26
CA GLU A 60 7.78 2.12 8.97
C GLU A 60 8.39 3.45 9.42
N GLY A 61 8.34 3.73 10.73
CA GLY A 61 8.80 5.01 11.27
C GLY A 61 8.04 6.18 10.65
N ASP A 62 8.76 7.09 9.99
CA ASP A 62 8.21 8.26 9.30
C ASP A 62 7.76 7.96 7.86
N LEU A 63 7.94 6.72 7.38
CA LEU A 63 7.58 6.31 6.02
C LEU A 63 6.14 5.78 5.97
N CYS A 64 5.33 6.32 5.06
CA CYS A 64 4.01 5.77 4.79
C CYS A 64 4.12 4.48 3.95
N THR A 65 3.01 3.75 3.82
CA THR A 65 2.96 2.50 3.03
C THR A 65 3.46 2.70 1.59
N PHE A 66 3.19 3.87 0.99
CA PHE A 66 3.63 4.20 -0.37
C PHE A 66 5.16 4.27 -0.48
N ASP A 67 5.82 4.92 0.49
CA ASP A 67 7.28 5.03 0.54
C ASP A 67 7.94 3.66 0.76
N VAL A 68 7.35 2.84 1.63
CA VAL A 68 7.83 1.48 1.89
C VAL A 68 7.76 0.61 0.64
N ILE A 69 6.69 0.74 -0.17
CA ILE A 69 6.58 0.05 -1.47
C ILE A 69 7.66 0.54 -2.43
N ILE A 70 7.85 1.86 -2.58
CA ILE A 70 8.90 2.42 -3.44
C ILE A 70 10.28 1.88 -3.06
N ARG A 71 10.61 1.91 -1.76
CA ARG A 71 11.91 1.45 -1.25
C ARG A 71 12.11 -0.04 -1.47
N LYS A 72 11.08 -0.86 -1.19
CA LYS A 72 11.15 -2.32 -1.33
C LYS A 72 11.35 -2.75 -2.78
N PHE A 73 10.67 -2.10 -3.71
CA PHE A 73 10.74 -2.43 -5.14
C PHE A 73 11.81 -1.62 -5.91
N GLY A 74 12.59 -0.79 -5.22
CA GLY A 74 13.70 -0.04 -5.82
C GLY A 74 13.25 0.96 -6.90
N LEU A 75 12.06 1.56 -6.75
CA LEU A 75 11.52 2.49 -7.74
C LEU A 75 12.23 3.85 -7.63
N THR A 76 12.89 4.29 -8.71
CA THR A 76 13.71 5.53 -8.71
C THR A 76 13.17 6.64 -9.61
N ASP A 77 11.93 6.52 -10.11
CA ASP A 77 11.35 7.52 -11.00
C ASP A 77 11.17 8.87 -10.28
N SER A 78 11.72 9.93 -10.87
CA SER A 78 11.76 11.24 -10.23
C SER A 78 10.38 11.90 -10.06
N ALA A 79 9.41 11.59 -10.94
CA ALA A 79 8.05 12.09 -10.81
C ALA A 79 7.30 11.31 -9.72
N LEU A 80 7.52 10.00 -9.65
CA LEU A 80 6.99 9.14 -8.59
C LEU A 80 7.49 9.57 -7.20
N LEU A 81 8.78 9.86 -7.05
CA LEU A 81 9.35 10.33 -5.78
C LEU A 81 8.79 11.71 -5.34
N ARG A 82 8.43 12.56 -6.30
CA ARG A 82 7.72 13.82 -6.02
C ARG A 82 6.29 13.58 -5.57
N LEU A 83 5.59 12.63 -6.20
CA LEU A 83 4.24 12.23 -5.80
C LEU A 83 4.25 11.61 -4.40
N ALA A 84 5.20 10.73 -4.09
CA ALA A 84 5.34 10.09 -2.78
C ALA A 84 5.42 11.13 -1.64
N ASN A 85 6.23 12.17 -1.82
CA ASN A 85 6.33 13.29 -0.89
C ASN A 85 5.01 14.03 -0.65
N ALA A 86 4.14 14.14 -1.67
CA ALA A 86 2.85 14.79 -1.55
C ALA A 86 1.82 13.88 -0.85
N TRP A 87 1.79 12.59 -1.20
CA TRP A 87 0.88 11.60 -0.64
C TRP A 87 1.18 11.29 0.83
N CYS A 88 2.45 11.10 1.18
CA CYS A 88 2.88 10.84 2.55
C CYS A 88 2.46 11.95 3.52
N ARG A 89 2.57 13.23 3.10
CA ARG A 89 2.08 14.37 3.90
C ARG A 89 0.57 14.37 4.14
N LEU A 90 -0.23 13.78 3.26
CA LEU A 90 -1.69 13.69 3.42
C LEU A 90 -2.11 12.52 4.32
N ASP A 91 -1.33 11.45 4.36
CA ASP A 91 -1.57 10.26 5.19
C ASP A 91 -1.15 10.50 6.65
N VAL A 92 0.05 11.06 6.87
CA VAL A 92 0.59 11.33 8.23
C VAL A 92 -0.26 12.31 9.04
N LEU A 93 -0.98 13.23 8.38
CA LEU A 93 -1.88 14.18 9.04
C LEU A 93 -3.17 13.55 9.60
N LYS A 94 -3.48 12.28 9.29
CA LYS A 94 -4.74 11.64 9.68
C LYS A 94 -4.60 10.50 10.68
N ASN A 95 -3.40 9.97 10.91
CA ASN A 95 -3.16 8.97 11.98
C ASN A 95 -2.92 9.61 13.36
N ALA A 96 -3.11 10.94 13.48
CA ALA A 96 -3.01 11.70 14.73
C ALA A 96 -4.37 11.95 15.43
N SER A 97 -5.45 11.26 15.02
CA SER A 97 -6.79 11.39 15.61
C SER A 97 -7.37 10.05 16.04
#